data_AF-A0A7C4FTZ5-F1
#
_entry.id   AF-A0A7C4FTZ5-F1
#
_cell.length_a   1.000
_cell.length_b   1.000
_cell.length_c   1.000
_cell.angle_alpha   90.00
_cell.angle_beta   90.00
_cell.angle_gamma   90.00
#
_symmetry.space_group_name_H-M   'P 1'
#
loop_
_entity.id
_entity.type
_entity.pdbx_description
1 polymer ?
#
loop_
_entity_poly.entity_id
_entity_poly.type
_entity_poly.pdbx_seq_one_letter_code
_entity_poly.pdbx_strand_id
1 'polypeptide(L)'
;MGAKNSGTGMELLVIVDTDIFIDHFRGKKEATEYLGSISPLFRATTDINLMELFAGTNNLGEHKDIEQFLSNNFFNIMPITRHASRLAVDLYKNINSQMG
;
A
#
# COMPACT_ATOMS: atom_id res chain seq x y z
N MET A 1 -11.45 24.37 -34.02
CA MET A 1 -11.67 24.11 -32.59
C MET A 1 -11.63 22.60 -32.38
N GLY A 2 -10.46 22.08 -32.01
CA GLY A 2 -10.31 20.65 -31.71
C GLY A 2 -10.88 20.36 -30.33
N ALA A 3 -11.88 19.50 -30.26
CA ALA A 3 -12.34 18.95 -28.98
C ALA A 3 -11.15 18.27 -28.30
N LYS A 4 -10.70 18.83 -27.18
CA LYS A 4 -9.79 18.14 -26.28
C LYS A 4 -10.58 16.95 -25.74
N ASN A 5 -10.14 15.74 -26.09
CA ASN A 5 -10.55 14.53 -25.40
C ASN A 5 -10.26 14.72 -23.91
N SER A 6 -11.29 15.04 -23.13
CA SER A 6 -11.25 14.96 -21.68
C SER A 6 -11.31 13.48 -21.31
N GLY A 7 -10.23 12.77 -21.59
CA GLY A 7 -9.95 11.54 -20.87
C GLY A 7 -9.73 11.95 -19.42
N THR A 8 -10.78 11.84 -18.61
CA THR A 8 -10.67 11.88 -17.15
C THR A 8 -9.56 10.92 -16.78
N GLY A 9 -8.40 11.45 -16.41
CA GLY A 9 -7.26 10.67 -15.97
C GLY A 9 -7.73 9.87 -14.76
N MET A 10 -7.86 8.56 -14.94
CA MET A 10 -8.11 7.67 -13.82
C MET A 10 -6.80 7.67 -13.03
N GLU A 11 -6.73 8.48 -11.98
CA GLU A 11 -5.58 8.43 -11.07
C GLU A 11 -5.45 6.97 -10.61
N LEU A 12 -4.27 6.41 -10.84
CA LEU A 12 -3.99 5.01 -10.55
C LEU A 12 -3.99 4.82 -9.03
N LEU A 13 -4.68 3.76 -8.56
CA LEU A 13 -4.61 3.34 -7.18
C LEU A 13 -3.14 2.99 -6.84
N VAL A 14 -2.61 3.60 -5.79
CA VAL A 14 -1.27 3.36 -5.26
C VAL A 14 -1.38 2.45 -4.05
N ILE A 15 -0.83 1.24 -4.16
CA ILE A 15 -0.66 0.32 -3.03
C ILE A 15 0.69 0.60 -2.39
N VAL A 16 0.67 1.03 -1.13
CA VAL A 16 1.87 1.40 -0.38
C VAL A 16 2.43 0.17 0.33
N ASP A 17 3.72 -0.08 0.12
CA ASP A 17 4.47 -1.18 0.73
C ASP A 17 4.83 -0.92 2.21
N THR A 18 5.06 -2.00 2.96
CA THR A 18 5.37 -1.97 4.39
C THR A 18 6.59 -1.10 4.72
N ASP A 19 7.66 -1.16 3.91
CA ASP A 19 8.89 -0.42 4.19
C ASP A 19 8.69 1.10 4.20
N ILE A 20 7.77 1.60 3.38
CA ILE A 20 7.43 3.04 3.35
C ILE A 20 6.76 3.46 4.66
N PHE A 21 5.86 2.63 5.19
CA PHE A 21 5.24 2.89 6.49
C PHE A 21 6.25 2.80 7.62
N ILE A 22 7.11 1.79 7.63
CA ILE A 22 8.18 1.65 8.63
C ILE A 22 9.08 2.90 8.61
N ASP A 23 9.47 3.36 7.44
CA ASP A 23 10.30 4.55 7.29
C ASP A 23 9.58 5.82 7.76
N HIS A 24 8.28 5.95 7.50
CA HIS A 24 7.45 7.02 8.05
C HIS A 24 7.43 6.99 9.58
N PHE A 25 7.15 5.83 10.21
CA PHE A 25 7.11 5.71 11.67
C PHE A 25 8.50 5.89 12.33
N ARG A 26 9.58 5.66 11.60
CA ARG A 26 10.95 6.00 12.02
C ARG A 26 11.30 7.48 11.86
N GLY A 27 10.38 8.30 11.36
CA GLY A 27 10.57 9.73 11.17
C GLY A 27 11.38 10.10 9.92
N LYS A 28 11.50 9.20 8.92
CA LYS A 28 12.13 9.55 7.66
C LYS A 28 11.23 10.51 6.88
N LYS A 29 11.79 11.67 6.54
CA LYS A 29 11.06 12.78 5.94
C LYS A 29 10.55 12.42 4.54
N GLU A 30 11.37 11.76 3.74
CA GLU A 30 11.09 11.36 2.37
C GLU A 30 9.87 10.44 2.29
N ALA A 31 9.78 9.47 3.21
CA ALA A 31 8.62 8.58 3.30
C ALA A 31 7.35 9.36 3.67
N THR A 32 7.45 10.29 4.61
CA THR A 32 6.31 11.14 5.02
C THR A 32 5.82 12.03 3.89
N GLU A 33 6.74 12.66 3.15
CA GLU A 33 6.42 13.47 1.98
C GLU A 33 5.81 12.64 0.86
N TYR A 34 6.35 11.44 0.61
CA TYR A 34 5.78 10.50 -0.36
C TYR A 34 4.34 10.11 0.00
N LEU A 35 4.08 9.70 1.26
CA LEU A 35 2.73 9.39 1.72
C LEU A 35 1.79 10.60 1.62
N GLY A 36 2.29 11.81 1.89
CA GLY A 36 1.55 13.06 1.73
C GLY A 36 1.22 13.41 0.28
N SER A 37 2.05 12.96 -0.69
CA SER A 37 1.87 13.25 -2.12
C SER A 37 0.77 12.42 -2.80
N ILE A 38 0.40 11.28 -2.22
CA ILE A 38 -0.64 10.40 -2.79
C ILE A 38 -2.00 10.94 -2.37
N SER A 39 -2.93 11.18 -3.29
CA SER A 39 -4.28 11.61 -2.91
C SER A 39 -4.97 10.57 -1.99
N PRO A 40 -5.70 10.98 -0.93
CA PRO A 40 -6.45 10.07 -0.06
C PRO A 40 -7.41 9.13 -0.79
N LEU A 41 -7.94 9.55 -1.94
CA LEU A 41 -8.86 8.73 -2.75
C LEU A 41 -8.17 7.57 -3.48
N PHE A 42 -6.85 7.64 -3.62
CA PHE A 42 -6.06 6.70 -4.43
C PHE A 42 -4.95 6.02 -3.64
N ARG A 43 -4.94 6.12 -2.30
CA ARG A 43 -3.99 5.39 -1.46
C ARG A 43 -4.62 4.14 -0.86
N ALA A 44 -3.89 3.04 -0.99
CA ALA A 44 -4.26 1.75 -0.44
C ALA A 44 -3.07 1.09 0.23
N THR A 45 -3.36 0.10 1.07
CA THR A 45 -2.41 -0.90 1.56
C THR A 45 -3.11 -2.26 1.51
N THR A 46 -2.44 -3.33 1.92
CA THR A 46 -3.03 -4.68 1.97
C THR A 46 -3.08 -5.21 3.40
N ASP A 47 -3.93 -6.21 3.64
CA ASP A 47 -3.92 -6.94 4.92
C ASP A 47 -2.56 -7.58 5.23
N ILE A 48 -1.76 -7.92 4.22
CA ILE A 48 -0.40 -8.47 4.41
C ILE A 48 0.50 -7.38 4.98
N ASN A 49 0.49 -6.19 4.40
CA ASN A 49 1.31 -5.08 4.87
C ASN A 49 0.89 -4.65 6.28
N LEU A 50 -0.41 -4.67 6.57
CA LEU A 50 -0.92 -4.41 7.91
C LEU A 50 -0.45 -5.46 8.93
N MET A 51 -0.50 -6.74 8.55
CA MET A 51 0.02 -7.83 9.37
C MET A 51 1.52 -7.66 9.64
N GLU A 52 2.32 -7.31 8.62
CA GLU A 52 3.76 -7.07 8.77
C GLU A 52 4.05 -5.88 9.69
N LEU A 53 3.29 -4.78 9.57
CA LEU A 53 3.40 -3.63 10.47
C LEU A 53 3.15 -4.05 11.93
N PHE A 54 2.07 -4.78 12.19
CA PHE A 54 1.76 -5.27 13.54
C PHE A 54 2.82 -6.25 14.06
N ALA A 55 3.32 -7.15 13.21
CA ALA A 55 4.38 -8.08 13.59
C ALA A 55 5.68 -7.36 13.99
N GLY A 56 5.92 -6.15 13.46
CA GLY A 56 7.07 -5.31 13.77
C GLY A 56 6.94 -4.46 15.03
N THR A 57 5.77 -4.43 15.69
CA THR A 57 5.56 -3.61 16.90
C THR A 57 5.96 -4.34 18.19
N ASN A 58 6.29 -3.56 19.22
CA ASN A 58 6.72 -4.07 20.52
C ASN A 58 5.59 -4.07 21.58
N ASN A 59 4.50 -3.34 21.34
CA ASN A 59 3.43 -3.16 22.32
C ASN A 59 2.11 -2.72 21.68
N LEU A 60 1.02 -2.83 22.45
CA LEU A 60 -0.33 -2.44 22.03
C LEU A 60 -0.51 -0.93 21.76
N GLY A 61 0.37 -0.08 22.27
CA GLY A 61 0.36 1.36 21.96
C GLY A 61 0.72 1.60 20.50
N GLU A 62 1.81 0.98 20.04
CA GLU A 62 2.26 1.06 18.65
C GLU A 62 1.21 0.49 17.67
N HIS A 63 0.48 -0.56 18.04
CA HIS A 63 -0.64 -1.07 17.25
C HIS A 63 -1.70 0.03 17.02
N LYS A 64 -2.11 0.70 18.10
CA LYS A 64 -3.13 1.77 18.04
C LYS A 64 -2.65 2.95 17.22
N ASP A 65 -1.37 3.31 17.33
CA ASP A 65 -0.78 4.40 16.55
C ASP A 65 -0.83 4.09 15.05
N ILE A 66 -0.53 2.85 14.65
CA ILE A 66 -0.65 2.39 13.25
C ILE A 66 -2.09 2.43 12.77
N GLU A 67 -3.03 1.85 13.54
CA GLU A 67 -4.45 1.85 13.18
C GLU A 67 -5.01 3.27 13.03
N GLN A 68 -4.69 4.14 14.00
CA GLN A 68 -5.12 5.52 13.99
C GLN A 68 -4.49 6.29 12.83
N PHE A 69 -3.22 6.06 12.52
CA PHE A 69 -2.56 6.65 11.37
C PHE A 69 -3.28 6.27 10.06
N LEU A 70 -3.51 4.98 9.83
CA LEU A 70 -4.15 4.49 8.60
C LEU A 70 -5.57 5.03 8.44
N SER A 71 -6.34 5.04 9.53
CA SER A 71 -7.71 5.55 9.57
C SER A 71 -7.76 7.06 9.32
N ASN A 72 -6.96 7.85 10.05
CA ASN A 72 -6.93 9.32 9.91
C ASN A 72 -6.43 9.78 8.54
N ASN A 73 -5.65 8.94 7.85
CA ASN A 73 -5.12 9.22 6.53
C ASN A 73 -5.91 8.55 5.41
N PHE A 74 -7.08 7.95 5.69
CA PHE A 74 -8.00 7.36 4.71
C PHE A 74 -7.36 6.28 3.81
N PHE A 75 -6.51 5.43 4.36
CA PHE A 75 -6.00 4.28 3.60
C PHE A 75 -7.09 3.25 3.34
N ASN A 76 -7.27 2.88 2.07
CA ASN A 76 -8.07 1.72 1.72
C ASN A 76 -7.29 0.43 2.00
N ILE A 77 -7.72 -0.37 2.97
CA ILE A 77 -7.09 -1.65 3.30
C ILE A 77 -7.69 -2.74 2.42
N MET A 78 -6.88 -3.25 1.49
CA MET A 78 -7.31 -4.24 0.51
C MET A 78 -7.18 -5.67 1.05
N PRO A 79 -8.25 -6.47 0.98
CA PRO A 79 -8.22 -7.83 1.50
C PRO A 79 -7.48 -8.79 0.57
N ILE A 80 -6.93 -9.86 1.16
CA ILE A 80 -6.37 -10.97 0.39
C ILE A 80 -7.49 -11.83 -0.16
N THR A 81 -7.79 -11.61 -1.45
CA THR A 81 -8.81 -12.39 -2.16
C THR A 81 -8.23 -13.69 -2.69
N ARG A 82 -9.09 -14.71 -2.85
CA ARG A 82 -8.74 -15.97 -3.52
C ARG A 82 -8.11 -15.74 -4.90
N HIS A 83 -8.57 -14.72 -5.64
CA HIS A 83 -8.03 -14.40 -6.95
C HIS A 83 -6.60 -13.85 -6.84
N ALA A 84 -6.36 -12.89 -5.94
CA ALA A 84 -5.03 -12.36 -5.69
C ALA A 84 -4.05 -13.46 -5.25
N SER A 85 -4.47 -14.37 -4.36
CA SER A 85 -3.63 -15.49 -3.93
C SER A 85 -3.25 -16.44 -5.08
N ARG A 86 -4.19 -16.74 -5.99
CA ARG A 86 -3.91 -17.58 -7.16
C ARG A 86 -2.94 -16.90 -8.12
N LEU A 87 -3.16 -15.62 -8.41
CA LEU A 87 -2.27 -14.83 -9.26
C LEU A 87 -0.85 -14.75 -8.68
N ALA A 88 -0.71 -14.59 -7.36
CA ALA A 88 0.59 -14.58 -6.69
C ALA A 88 1.35 -15.91 -6.90
N VAL A 89 0.67 -17.05 -6.78
CA VAL A 89 1.27 -18.38 -7.02
C VAL A 89 1.71 -18.52 -8.49
N ASP A 90 0.88 -18.08 -9.43
CA ASP A 90 1.20 -18.17 -10.86
C ASP A 90 2.39 -17.26 -11.23
N LEU A 91 2.42 -16.03 -10.70
CA LEU A 91 3.56 -15.12 -10.83
C LEU A 91 4.84 -15.74 -10.30
N TYR A 92 4.80 -16.33 -9.10
CA TYR A 92 5.95 -16.99 -8.49
C TYR A 92 6.48 -18.15 -9.34
N LYS A 93 5.60 -18.99 -9.87
CA LYS A 93 5.99 -20.08 -10.78
C LYS A 93 6.65 -19.57 -12.04
N ASN A 94 6.11 -18.51 -12.64
CA ASN A 94 6.63 -17.96 -13.89
C ASN A 94 8.01 -17.32 -13.71
N ILE A 95 8.22 -16.57 -12.61
CA ILE A 95 9.52 -15.99 -12.29
C ILE A 95 10.58 -17.09 -12.14
N ASN A 96 10.28 -18.16 -11.39
CA ASN A 96 11.23 -19.24 -11.17
C ASN A 96 11.44 -20.14 -12.40
N SER A 97 10.45 -20.26 -13.28
CA SER A 97 10.58 -21.02 -14.53
C SER A 97 11.46 -20.32 -15.56
N GLN A 98 11.68 -19.01 -15.43
CA GLN A 98 12.61 -18.23 -16.27
C GLN A 98 14.04 -18.18 -15.72
N MET A 99 14.26 -18.69 -14.51
CA MET A 99 15.56 -18.71 -13.83
C MET A 99 16.27 -20.07 -13.88
N GLY A 100 15.62 -21.11 -14.43
CA GLY A 100 16.18 -22.45 -14.66
C GLY A 100 16.49 -22.69 -16.13
#